data_AF-D4CSY9-F1
#
_entry.id   AF-D4CSY9-F1
#
_cell.length_a   1.000
_cell.length_b   1.000
_cell.length_c   1.000
_cell.angle_alpha   90.00
_cell.angle_beta   90.00
_cell.angle_gamma   90.00
#
_symmetry.space_group_name_H-M   'P 1'
#
loop_
_entity.id
_entity.type
_entity.pdbx_description
1 polymer ?
#
loop_
_entity_poly.entity_id
_entity_poly.type
_entity_poly.pdbx_seq_one_letter_code
_entity_poly.pdbx_strand_id
1 'polypeptide(L)'
;MKIKFILGTMMLLGTISYSAEATDTVAQEVINEVKNIEAEYQALMQKEAERKDEFIQEKANLEKEVKELKEKQLGREELYAKLKQDSKIRWHRDEYKKLLKRFDEYYNKLEQKIADKEQQIVELTKLLEVLN
;
A
#
# COMPACT_ATOMS: atom_id res chain seq x y z
N MET A 1 -17.57 0.96 -17.33
CA MET A 1 -18.05 0.00 -18.36
C MET A 1 -16.92 -0.31 -19.36
N LYS A 2 -16.02 -1.27 -19.07
CA LYS A 2 -14.98 -1.72 -20.04
C LYS A 2 -14.55 -3.20 -19.90
N ILE A 3 -15.31 -4.05 -19.19
CA ILE A 3 -15.04 -5.50 -19.03
C ILE A 3 -16.15 -6.33 -19.68
N LYS A 4 -16.63 -5.94 -20.88
CA LYS A 4 -17.67 -6.70 -21.61
C LYS A 4 -17.26 -7.15 -23.01
N PHE A 5 -16.03 -6.86 -23.45
CA PHE A 5 -15.61 -7.11 -24.83
C PHE A 5 -14.63 -8.28 -25.03
N ILE A 6 -14.11 -8.92 -23.98
CA ILE A 6 -13.16 -10.03 -24.14
C ILE A 6 -13.87 -11.40 -24.19
N LEU A 7 -15.06 -11.53 -23.61
CA LEU A 7 -15.84 -12.78 -23.69
C LEU A 7 -16.45 -13.04 -25.08
N GLY A 8 -16.66 -12.01 -25.89
CA GLY A 8 -17.31 -12.12 -27.20
C GLY A 8 -16.40 -12.63 -28.33
N THR A 9 -15.08 -12.43 -28.20
CA THR A 9 -14.10 -12.85 -29.21
C THR A 9 -13.71 -14.32 -29.12
N MET A 10 -13.99 -14.98 -27.99
CA MET A 10 -13.78 -16.43 -27.81
C MET A 10 -14.99 -17.28 -28.23
N MET A 11 -16.00 -16.68 -28.86
CA MET A 11 -17.15 -17.39 -29.44
C MET A 11 -17.00 -17.61 -30.96
N LEU A 12 -15.96 -17.07 -31.60
CA LEU A 12 -15.74 -17.13 -33.06
C LEU A 12 -14.79 -18.24 -33.53
N LEU A 13 -14.15 -19.00 -32.63
CA LEU A 13 -13.34 -20.17 -33.01
C LEU A 13 -14.17 -21.47 -33.09
N GLY A 14 -15.50 -21.38 -33.02
CA GLY A 14 -16.42 -22.52 -33.03
C GLY A 14 -16.87 -22.99 -34.42
N THR A 15 -16.33 -22.46 -35.53
CA THR A 15 -16.69 -22.91 -36.89
C THR A 15 -15.49 -23.40 -37.68
N ILE A 16 -14.98 -24.58 -37.33
CA ILE A 16 -14.52 -25.51 -38.36
C ILE A 16 -15.23 -26.83 -38.11
N SER A 17 -16.39 -26.98 -38.75
CA SER A 17 -16.98 -28.29 -38.96
C SER A 17 -16.05 -29.09 -39.86
N TYR A 18 -15.41 -30.12 -39.36
CA TYR A 18 -15.19 -31.33 -40.16
C TYR A 18 -15.27 -32.56 -39.27
N SER A 19 -16.21 -33.41 -39.65
CA SER A 19 -16.41 -34.78 -39.20
C SER A 19 -15.10 -35.58 -39.19
N ALA A 20 -14.74 -36.15 -38.04
CA ALA A 20 -14.14 -37.47 -37.94
C ALA A 20 -14.06 -37.84 -36.45
N GLU A 21 -14.21 -39.13 -36.21
CA GLU A 21 -14.26 -39.76 -34.90
C GLU A 21 -13.02 -39.48 -34.05
N ALA A 22 -13.23 -39.53 -32.73
CA ALA A 22 -12.27 -39.51 -31.63
C ALA A 22 -10.78 -39.73 -31.95
N THR A 23 -9.93 -38.98 -31.22
CA THR A 23 -8.47 -39.18 -30.99
C THR A 23 -7.48 -38.39 -31.85
N ASP A 24 -7.75 -37.13 -32.14
CA ASP A 24 -6.65 -36.22 -32.49
C ASP A 24 -5.92 -35.84 -31.19
N THR A 25 -4.92 -36.65 -30.82
CA THR A 25 -4.08 -36.50 -29.60
C THR A 25 -3.58 -35.08 -29.43
N VAL A 26 -3.25 -34.42 -30.54
CA VAL A 26 -2.84 -33.01 -30.61
C VAL A 26 -3.96 -32.06 -30.18
N ALA A 27 -5.21 -32.31 -30.59
CA ALA A 27 -6.34 -31.50 -30.17
C ALA A 27 -6.63 -31.65 -28.66
N GLN A 28 -6.49 -32.87 -28.12
CA GLN A 28 -6.61 -33.09 -26.67
C GLN A 28 -5.47 -32.43 -25.88
N GLU A 29 -4.25 -32.47 -26.39
CA GLU A 29 -3.08 -31.83 -25.77
C GLU A 29 -3.24 -30.30 -25.72
N VAL A 30 -3.64 -29.69 -26.84
CA VAL A 30 -3.96 -28.25 -26.91
C VAL A 30 -5.10 -27.88 -25.96
N ILE A 31 -6.16 -28.69 -25.87
CA ILE A 31 -7.27 -28.46 -24.93
C ILE A 31 -6.79 -28.52 -23.48
N ASN A 32 -5.88 -29.45 -23.15
CA ASN A 32 -5.33 -29.58 -21.80
C ASN A 32 -4.38 -28.44 -21.44
N GLU A 33 -3.52 -28.00 -22.37
CA GLU A 33 -2.66 -26.83 -22.18
C GLU A 33 -3.49 -25.56 -21.97
N VAL A 34 -4.52 -25.34 -22.79
CA VAL A 34 -5.42 -24.17 -22.63
C VAL A 34 -6.11 -24.19 -21.26
N LYS A 35 -6.56 -25.36 -20.78
CA LYS A 35 -7.13 -25.49 -19.42
C LYS A 35 -6.12 -25.22 -18.32
N ASN A 36 -4.88 -25.67 -18.48
CA ASN A 36 -3.81 -25.39 -17.52
C ASN A 36 -3.47 -23.89 -17.49
N ILE A 37 -3.37 -23.25 -18.67
CA ILE A 37 -3.15 -21.80 -18.77
C ILE A 37 -4.30 -21.03 -18.13
N GLU A 38 -5.55 -21.46 -18.34
CA GLU A 38 -6.71 -20.85 -17.70
C GLU A 38 -6.67 -21.01 -16.17
N ALA A 39 -6.30 -22.19 -15.66
CA ALA A 39 -6.13 -22.43 -14.23
C ALA A 39 -4.99 -21.59 -13.63
N GLU A 40 -3.85 -21.48 -14.31
CA GLU A 40 -2.74 -20.62 -13.91
C GLU A 40 -3.14 -19.14 -13.89
N TYR A 41 -3.89 -18.68 -14.89
CA TYR A 41 -4.43 -17.32 -14.94
C TYR A 41 -5.39 -17.04 -13.77
N GLN A 42 -6.31 -17.97 -13.47
CA GLN A 42 -7.22 -17.81 -12.33
C GLN A 42 -6.45 -17.77 -11.00
N ALA A 43 -5.42 -18.60 -10.84
CA ALA A 43 -4.56 -18.58 -9.65
C ALA A 43 -3.76 -17.27 -9.54
N LEU A 44 -3.30 -16.71 -10.66
CA LEU A 44 -2.63 -15.40 -10.70
C LEU A 44 -3.59 -14.27 -10.30
N MET A 45 -4.82 -14.26 -10.84
CA MET A 45 -5.84 -13.27 -10.49
C MET A 45 -6.19 -13.29 -8.99
N GLN A 46 -6.24 -14.47 -8.37
CA GLN A 46 -6.46 -14.59 -6.92
C GLN A 46 -5.29 -14.02 -6.12
N LYS A 47 -4.05 -14.34 -6.50
CA LYS A 47 -2.85 -13.80 -5.84
C LYS A 47 -2.73 -12.29 -5.96
N GLU A 48 -3.13 -11.72 -7.10
CA GLU A 48 -3.17 -10.26 -7.29
C GLU A 48 -4.22 -9.59 -6.39
N ALA A 49 -5.40 -10.22 -6.24
CA ALA A 49 -6.44 -9.73 -5.33
C ALA A 49 -5.99 -9.79 -3.86
N GLU A 50 -5.40 -10.91 -3.43
CA GLU A 50 -4.85 -11.07 -2.07
C GLU A 50 -3.80 -10.00 -1.76
N ARG A 51 -2.83 -9.79 -2.67
CA ARG A 51 -1.79 -8.76 -2.50
C ARG A 51 -2.36 -7.35 -2.45
N LYS A 52 -3.42 -7.08 -3.22
CA LYS A 52 -4.11 -5.79 -3.20
C LYS A 52 -4.78 -5.53 -1.85
N ASP A 53 -5.42 -6.55 -1.28
CA ASP A 53 -6.04 -6.45 0.04
C ASP A 53 -4.98 -6.23 1.14
N GLU A 54 -3.83 -6.91 1.06
CA GLU A 54 -2.70 -6.68 1.97
C GLU A 54 -2.21 -5.22 1.92
N PHE A 55 -2.04 -4.65 0.72
CA PHE A 55 -1.62 -3.25 0.56
C PHE A 55 -2.66 -2.26 1.10
N ILE A 56 -3.96 -2.56 0.96
CA ILE A 56 -5.04 -1.74 1.54
C ILE A 56 -4.96 -1.76 3.07
N GLN A 57 -4.75 -2.94 3.66
CA GLN A 57 -4.63 -3.08 5.12
C GLN A 57 -3.38 -2.37 5.65
N GLU A 58 -2.24 -2.53 4.99
CA GLU A 58 -0.98 -1.86 5.36
C GLU A 58 -1.14 -0.34 5.31
N LYS A 59 -1.75 0.19 4.23
CA LYS A 59 -2.06 1.61 4.12
C LYS A 59 -2.92 2.10 5.28
N ALA A 60 -3.99 1.38 5.62
CA ALA A 60 -4.88 1.76 6.71
C ALA A 60 -4.16 1.76 8.08
N ASN A 61 -3.28 0.80 8.30
CA ASN A 61 -2.45 0.74 9.51
C ASN A 61 -1.48 1.94 9.58
N LEU A 62 -0.80 2.26 8.48
CA LEU A 62 0.10 3.41 8.40
C LEU A 62 -0.64 4.73 8.63
N GLU A 63 -1.83 4.91 8.05
CA GLU A 63 -2.66 6.10 8.27
C GLU A 63 -3.05 6.27 9.75
N LYS A 64 -3.38 5.17 10.42
CA LYS A 64 -3.65 5.16 11.86
C LYS A 64 -2.43 5.54 12.68
N GLU A 65 -1.26 4.96 12.39
CA GLU A 65 -0.02 5.30 13.08
C GLU A 65 0.38 6.77 12.89
N VAL A 66 0.24 7.31 11.67
CA VAL A 66 0.50 8.73 11.39
C VAL A 66 -0.44 9.62 12.23
N LYS A 67 -1.71 9.26 12.34
CA LYS A 67 -2.67 9.99 13.17
C LYS A 67 -2.27 9.99 14.64
N GLU A 68 -1.91 8.83 15.20
CA GLU A 68 -1.45 8.72 16.60
C GLU A 68 -0.15 9.51 16.85
N LEU A 69 0.79 9.51 15.88
CA LEU A 69 2.03 10.29 15.98
C LEU A 69 1.77 11.81 15.93
N LYS A 70 0.81 12.26 15.10
CA LYS A 70 0.37 13.66 15.07
C LYS A 70 -0.34 14.07 16.35
N GLU A 71 -1.13 13.19 16.96
CA GLU A 71 -1.74 13.47 18.26
C GLU A 71 -0.69 13.66 19.36
N LYS A 72 0.44 12.94 19.31
CA LYS A 72 1.58 13.15 20.22
C LYS A 72 2.33 14.47 19.99
N GLN A 73 2.11 15.14 18.85
CA GLN A 73 2.57 16.52 18.65
C GLN A 73 1.65 17.56 19.28
N LEU A 74 0.39 17.23 19.57
CA LEU A 74 -0.53 18.16 20.23
C LEU A 74 0.02 18.52 21.61
N GLY A 75 -0.06 19.82 21.96
CA GLY A 75 0.46 20.33 23.23
C GLY A 75 1.98 20.54 23.28
N ARG A 76 2.72 20.22 22.19
CA ARG A 76 4.16 20.54 22.07
C ARG A 76 4.43 22.02 22.23
N GLU A 77 3.64 22.86 21.55
CA GLU A 77 3.90 24.29 21.42
C GLU A 77 3.87 25.02 22.77
N GLU A 78 2.91 24.68 23.63
CA GLU A 78 2.80 25.27 24.96
C GLU A 78 3.98 24.88 25.86
N LEU A 79 4.34 23.59 25.87
CA LEU A 79 5.46 23.10 26.66
C LEU A 79 6.78 23.68 26.14
N TYR A 80 6.93 23.78 24.82
CA TYR A 80 8.08 24.39 24.17
C TYR A 80 8.23 25.86 24.53
N ALA A 81 7.13 26.63 24.47
CA ALA A 81 7.13 28.04 24.84
C ALA A 81 7.51 28.24 26.31
N LYS A 82 6.96 27.42 27.22
CA LYS A 82 7.30 27.43 28.65
C LYS A 82 8.78 27.09 28.88
N LEU A 83 9.29 26.03 28.27
CA LEU A 83 10.71 25.63 28.38
C LEU A 83 11.64 26.72 27.85
N LYS A 84 11.28 27.34 26.72
CA LYS A 84 12.06 28.43 26.12
C LYS A 84 12.08 29.67 27.01
N GLN A 85 10.97 30.03 27.64
CA GLN A 85 10.92 31.13 28.59
C GLN A 85 11.73 30.81 29.86
N ASP A 86 11.53 29.63 30.45
CA ASP A 86 12.22 29.19 31.66
C ASP A 86 13.74 29.08 31.45
N SER A 87 14.18 28.68 30.25
CA SER A 87 15.59 28.67 29.84
C SER A 87 16.26 30.05 29.72
N LYS A 88 15.51 31.14 29.94
CA LYS A 88 16.05 32.51 29.94
C LYS A 88 16.06 33.14 31.33
N ILE A 89 15.04 32.87 32.14
CA ILE A 89 14.79 33.63 33.38
C ILE A 89 15.01 32.84 34.68
N ARG A 90 15.08 31.51 34.64
CA ARG A 90 15.18 30.67 35.84
C ARG A 90 16.61 30.50 36.32
N TRP A 91 16.77 30.22 37.61
CA TRP A 91 18.05 29.93 38.27
C TRP A 91 18.81 28.77 37.62
N HIS A 92 18.13 27.70 37.20
CA HIS A 92 18.73 26.54 36.54
C HIS A 92 18.74 26.64 35.00
N ARG A 93 19.01 27.84 34.48
CA ARG A 93 18.96 28.17 33.05
C ARG A 93 19.62 27.12 32.15
N ASP A 94 20.81 26.67 32.51
CA ASP A 94 21.60 25.78 31.67
C ASP A 94 21.02 24.35 31.64
N GLU A 95 20.36 23.90 32.72
CA GLU A 95 19.59 22.65 32.74
C GLU A 95 18.33 22.75 31.87
N TYR A 96 17.62 23.89 31.90
CA TYR A 96 16.50 24.15 31.00
C TYR A 96 16.94 24.19 29.53
N LYS A 97 18.11 24.73 29.21
CA LYS A 97 18.67 24.71 27.84
C LYS A 97 18.97 23.28 27.37
N LYS A 98 19.55 22.43 28.23
CA LYS A 98 19.77 21.00 27.92
C LYS A 98 18.44 20.28 27.67
N LEU A 99 17.42 20.58 28.49
CA LEU A 99 16.09 20.01 28.33
C LEU A 99 15.42 20.46 27.03
N LEU A 100 15.50 21.75 26.70
CA LEU A 100 15.02 22.32 25.45
C LEU A 100 15.68 21.65 24.23
N LYS A 101 17.00 21.45 24.27
CA LYS A 101 17.72 20.77 23.18
C LYS A 101 17.26 19.33 22.97
N ARG A 102 17.10 18.56 24.05
CA ARG A 102 16.59 17.17 23.97
C ARG A 102 15.16 17.13 23.45
N PHE A 103 14.35 18.11 23.83
CA PHE A 103 12.99 18.26 23.35
C PHE A 103 12.97 18.52 21.84
N ASP A 104 13.77 19.48 21.35
CA ASP A 104 13.93 19.76 19.91
C ASP A 104 14.39 18.52 19.14
N GLU A 105 15.42 17.82 19.64
CA GLU A 105 15.93 16.60 19.01
C GLU A 105 14.87 15.49 18.91
N TYR A 106 14.06 15.31 19.96
CA TYR A 106 12.99 14.32 19.97
C TYR A 106 11.91 14.65 18.93
N TYR A 107 11.43 15.89 18.90
CA TYR A 107 10.35 16.29 17.99
C TYR A 107 10.79 16.36 16.53
N ASN A 108 12.05 16.73 16.25
CA ASN A 108 12.59 16.66 14.90
C ASN A 108 12.61 15.22 14.38
N LYS A 109 13.00 14.24 15.21
CA LYS A 109 12.95 12.82 14.84
C LYS A 109 11.51 12.32 14.65
N LEU A 110 10.59 12.79 15.48
CA LEU A 110 9.17 12.45 15.36
C LEU A 110 8.60 12.98 14.03
N GLU A 111 8.95 14.20 13.66
CA GLU A 111 8.53 14.84 12.40
C GLU A 111 9.09 14.11 11.17
N GLN A 112 10.38 13.74 11.19
CA GLN A 112 10.96 12.89 10.16
C GLN A 112 10.21 11.56 10.02
N LYS A 113 9.92 10.88 11.13
CA LYS A 113 9.20 9.61 11.12
C LYS A 113 7.77 9.74 10.57
N ILE A 114 7.10 10.85 10.83
CA ILE A 114 5.78 11.14 10.25
C ILE A 114 5.91 11.33 8.74
N ALA A 115 6.87 12.15 8.28
CA ALA A 115 7.10 12.40 6.87
C ALA A 115 7.43 11.12 6.08
N ASP A 116 8.30 10.27 6.62
CA ASP A 116 8.65 8.99 6.00
C ASP A 116 7.42 8.07 5.83
N LYS A 117 6.57 8.00 6.86
CA LYS A 117 5.34 7.20 6.83
C LYS A 117 4.28 7.78 5.89
N GLU A 118 4.15 9.10 5.83
CA GLU A 118 3.28 9.77 4.86
C GLU A 118 3.74 9.50 3.42
N GLN A 119 5.04 9.50 3.18
CA GLN A 119 5.59 9.14 1.88
C GLN A 119 5.27 7.67 1.53
N GLN A 120 5.43 6.73 2.47
CA GLN A 120 5.04 5.32 2.26
C GLN A 120 3.56 5.17 1.91
N ILE A 121 2.67 5.92 2.57
CA ILE A 121 1.23 5.93 2.24
C ILE A 121 1.01 6.44 0.81
N VAL A 122 1.71 7.47 0.38
CA VAL A 122 1.62 8.01 -0.99
C VAL A 122 2.10 6.98 -2.02
N GLU A 123 3.21 6.30 -1.76
CA GLU A 123 3.74 5.24 -2.63
C GLU A 123 2.77 4.05 -2.74
N LEU A 124 2.25 3.55 -1.62
CA LEU A 124 1.22 2.52 -1.59
C LEU A 124 -0.05 2.95 -2.33
N THR A 125 -0.45 4.22 -2.20
CA THR A 125 -1.61 4.76 -2.92
C THR A 125 -1.40 4.72 -4.43
N LYS A 126 -0.22 5.12 -4.93
CA LYS A 126 0.11 5.04 -6.35
C LYS A 126 0.13 3.60 -6.86
N LEU A 127 0.67 2.65 -6.10
CA LEU A 127 0.65 1.23 -6.45
C LEU A 127 -0.79 0.69 -6.55
N LEU A 128 -1.64 1.04 -5.59
CA LEU A 128 -3.06 0.66 -5.59
C LEU A 128 -3.83 1.28 -6.76
N GLU A 129 -3.48 2.50 -7.20
CA GLU A 129 -4.06 3.13 -8.39
C GLU A 129 -3.69 2.40 -9.69
N VAL A 130 -2.45 1.92 -9.81
CA VAL A 130 -2.00 1.12 -10.97
C VAL A 130 -2.68 -0.26 -11.01
N LEU A 131 -3.02 -0.81 -9.84
CA LEU A 131 -3.72 -2.09 -9.67
C LEU A 131 -5.26 -1.97 -9.81
N ASN A 132 -5.80 -0.80 -10.15
CA ASN A 132 -7.25 -0.55 -10.37
C ASN A 132 -7.59 -0.47 -11.86
#